data_AF-A0A249SHB2-F1
#
_entry.id   AF-A0A249SHB2-F1
#
_cell.length_a   1.000
_cell.length_b   1.000
_cell.length_c   1.000
_cell.angle_alpha   90.00
_cell.angle_beta   90.00
_cell.angle_gamma   90.00
#
_symmetry.space_group_name_H-M   'P 1'
#
loop_
_entity.id
_entity.type
_entity.pdbx_description
1 polymer ?
#
loop_
_entity_poly.entity_id
_entity_poly.type
_entity_poly.pdbx_seq_one_letter_code
_entity_poly.pdbx_strand_id
1 'polypeptide(L)'
;MKKMVKLMSTTLLFSLMAHSIQVAAEETFPKEYNSEGIITFEAGDEEVTPPVDPENPDPTDPVDPVDPPGPGTGGALSIDYGSKFKFGVQKISTADKVYYAAPDEMTDGSKKPTYVQVTDKRGTLAGWKLSLSQPEQFKTASGEELVGAQLAFTKGQAASLVDAKYTPTTVNADLILTPGASNTLAINAKEGTGVGTWVYRFGANEEENKDAVQLSVPGKSVKLAKQYSTKLVWSLENTPNN
;
A
#
# COMPACT_ATOMS: atom_id res chain seq x y z
N MET A 1 -28.93 -112.41 -29.07
CA MET A 1 -29.11 -111.90 -30.45
C MET A 1 -30.17 -110.79 -30.45
N LYS A 2 -30.17 -109.90 -31.45
CA LYS A 2 -30.92 -108.62 -31.45
C LYS A 2 -32.44 -108.76 -31.67
N LYS A 3 -33.22 -107.92 -30.99
CA LYS A 3 -34.20 -106.91 -31.50
C LYS A 3 -34.84 -106.22 -30.28
N MET A 4 -34.76 -104.91 -29.99
CA MET A 4 -35.04 -103.65 -30.72
C MET A 4 -36.49 -103.13 -30.61
N VAL A 5 -36.62 -101.80 -30.38
CA VAL A 5 -37.73 -100.89 -30.77
C VAL A 5 -39.02 -100.98 -29.92
N LYS A 6 -39.71 -99.90 -29.46
CA LYS A 6 -39.58 -98.40 -29.44
C LYS A 6 -40.38 -97.89 -28.19
N LEU A 7 -39.99 -96.87 -27.41
CA LEU A 7 -39.91 -95.40 -27.63
C LEU A 7 -41.24 -94.62 -27.56
N MET A 8 -41.44 -93.87 -26.45
CA MET A 8 -41.94 -92.48 -26.37
C MET A 8 -41.71 -92.02 -24.90
N SER A 9 -41.04 -90.92 -24.48
CA SER A 9 -40.56 -89.65 -25.06
C SER A 9 -41.37 -88.42 -24.64
N THR A 10 -40.95 -87.76 -23.56
CA THR A 10 -41.08 -86.29 -23.38
C THR A 10 -39.98 -85.73 -22.48
N THR A 11 -39.48 -84.55 -22.84
CA THR A 11 -38.20 -83.93 -22.42
C THR A 11 -38.40 -82.64 -21.60
N LEU A 12 -37.27 -82.00 -21.19
CA LEU A 12 -37.07 -80.69 -20.52
C LEU A 12 -37.30 -80.66 -18.98
N LEU A 13 -36.53 -79.92 -18.16
CA LEU A 13 -35.18 -79.32 -18.32
C LEU A 13 -34.54 -79.03 -16.92
N PHE A 14 -33.30 -78.52 -16.89
CA PHE A 14 -32.52 -78.07 -15.72
C PHE A 14 -33.00 -76.74 -15.10
N SER A 15 -32.82 -76.58 -13.78
CA SER A 15 -31.99 -75.49 -13.18
C SER A 15 -31.97 -75.52 -11.64
N LEU A 16 -30.82 -75.19 -11.03
CA LEU A 16 -30.70 -74.87 -9.60
C LEU A 16 -31.14 -73.41 -9.36
N MET A 17 -32.04 -73.19 -8.41
CA MET A 17 -32.35 -71.83 -7.93
C MET A 17 -31.43 -71.43 -6.77
N ALA A 18 -30.28 -70.86 -7.09
CA ALA A 18 -29.52 -70.06 -6.13
C ALA A 18 -30.29 -68.76 -5.87
N HIS A 19 -30.74 -68.55 -4.63
CA HIS A 19 -31.34 -67.27 -4.23
C HIS A 19 -30.23 -66.23 -4.11
N SER A 20 -30.10 -65.35 -5.11
CA SER A 20 -29.27 -64.16 -5.01
C SER A 20 -29.88 -63.19 -4.00
N ILE A 21 -29.33 -63.11 -2.80
CA ILE A 21 -29.59 -61.99 -1.89
C ILE A 21 -29.02 -60.75 -2.57
N GLN A 22 -29.87 -59.94 -3.19
CA GLN A 22 -29.48 -58.62 -3.66
C GLN A 22 -29.29 -57.71 -2.44
N VAL A 23 -28.05 -57.63 -1.95
CA VAL A 23 -27.63 -56.54 -1.08
C VAL A 23 -27.61 -55.29 -1.96
N ALA A 24 -28.66 -54.46 -1.85
CA ALA A 24 -28.63 -53.12 -2.43
C ALA A 24 -27.53 -52.33 -1.72
N ALA A 25 -26.53 -51.86 -2.47
CA ALA A 25 -25.52 -50.97 -1.92
C ALA A 25 -26.22 -49.65 -1.54
N GLU A 26 -26.17 -49.30 -0.26
CA GLU A 26 -26.71 -48.04 0.25
C GLU A 26 -25.85 -46.90 -0.29
N GLU A 27 -26.42 -46.05 -1.15
CA GLU A 27 -25.67 -44.95 -1.75
C GLU A 27 -25.34 -43.90 -0.68
N THR A 28 -24.05 -43.79 -0.35
CA THR A 28 -23.56 -42.78 0.59
C THR A 28 -23.56 -41.40 -0.05
N PHE A 29 -24.22 -40.44 0.60
CA PHE A 29 -24.25 -39.03 0.21
C PHE A 29 -23.66 -38.14 1.32
N PRO A 30 -23.08 -36.97 0.99
CA PRO A 30 -22.96 -36.39 -0.35
C PRO A 30 -21.96 -37.13 -1.25
N LYS A 31 -22.22 -37.09 -2.57
CA LYS A 31 -21.26 -37.52 -3.59
C LYS A 31 -20.44 -36.30 -3.99
N GLU A 32 -19.19 -36.25 -3.57
CA GLU A 32 -18.27 -35.15 -3.87
C GLU A 32 -17.45 -35.46 -5.12
N TYR A 33 -17.23 -34.43 -5.96
CA TYR A 33 -16.37 -34.51 -7.14
C TYR A 33 -15.52 -33.26 -7.20
N ASN A 34 -14.20 -33.42 -7.08
CA ASN A 34 -13.26 -32.32 -7.03
C ASN A 34 -12.71 -32.01 -8.44
N SER A 35 -12.57 -30.72 -8.76
CA SER A 35 -11.88 -30.23 -9.95
C SER A 35 -10.85 -29.18 -9.56
N GLU A 36 -9.81 -29.04 -10.39
CA GLU A 36 -8.70 -28.13 -10.14
C GLU A 36 -8.82 -26.85 -10.98
N GLY A 37 -8.41 -25.72 -10.40
CA GLY A 37 -8.22 -24.45 -11.09
C GLY A 37 -6.81 -23.93 -10.80
N ILE A 38 -6.08 -23.53 -11.84
CA ILE A 38 -4.67 -23.12 -11.75
C ILE A 38 -4.53 -21.70 -12.28
N ILE A 39 -3.81 -20.86 -11.54
CA ILE A 39 -3.39 -19.52 -11.93
C ILE A 39 -1.91 -19.34 -11.55
N THR A 40 -1.19 -18.57 -12.34
CA THR A 40 0.21 -18.16 -12.08
C THR A 40 0.28 -16.65 -12.16
N PHE A 41 0.96 -16.02 -11.21
CA PHE A 41 1.22 -14.60 -11.19
C PHE A 41 2.70 -14.33 -11.49
N GLU A 42 2.95 -13.26 -12.23
CA GLU A 42 4.30 -12.70 -12.44
C GLU A 42 4.45 -11.43 -11.59
N ALA A 43 5.66 -10.88 -11.50
CA ALA A 43 5.85 -9.58 -10.87
C ALA A 43 5.12 -8.48 -11.67
N GLY A 44 4.65 -7.44 -10.98
CA GLY A 44 4.03 -6.30 -11.65
C GLY A 44 5.00 -5.56 -12.58
N ASP A 45 4.40 -4.83 -13.52
CA ASP A 45 5.07 -3.92 -14.44
C ASP A 45 5.92 -2.83 -13.74
N GLU A 46 6.68 -2.09 -14.56
CA GLU A 46 7.43 -0.92 -14.13
C GLU A 46 6.57 0.38 -14.12
N GLU A 47 5.25 0.28 -14.36
CA GLU A 47 4.37 1.46 -14.39
C GLU A 47 4.12 2.00 -12.98
N VAL A 48 4.19 3.32 -12.85
CA VAL A 48 3.83 4.03 -11.62
C VAL A 48 2.36 3.78 -11.33
N THR A 49 2.03 3.29 -10.14
CA THR A 49 0.63 3.18 -9.71
C THR A 49 0.07 4.61 -9.57
N PRO A 50 -1.11 4.94 -10.14
CA PRO A 50 -1.70 6.25 -9.95
C PRO A 50 -1.89 6.61 -8.45
N PRO A 51 -1.92 7.90 -8.08
CA PRO A 51 -2.21 8.30 -6.70
C PRO A 51 -3.60 7.81 -6.28
N VAL A 52 -3.73 7.25 -5.08
CA VAL A 52 -5.02 6.81 -4.51
C VAL A 52 -5.50 7.78 -3.44
N ASP A 53 -6.80 7.77 -3.12
CA ASP A 53 -7.32 8.57 -2.01
C ASP A 53 -6.63 8.16 -0.68
N PRO A 54 -5.89 9.05 0.00
CA PRO A 54 -5.21 8.69 1.24
C PRO A 54 -6.18 8.39 2.38
N GLU A 55 -7.46 8.78 2.29
CA GLU A 55 -8.50 8.44 3.26
C GLU A 55 -9.01 7.00 3.03
N ASN A 56 -9.14 6.58 1.77
CA ASN A 56 -9.54 5.24 1.31
C ASN A 56 -8.68 4.76 0.11
N PRO A 57 -7.54 4.10 0.35
CA PRO A 57 -6.50 3.89 -0.67
C PRO A 57 -6.82 2.72 -1.62
N ASP A 58 -7.83 2.89 -2.46
CA ASP A 58 -8.28 1.93 -3.47
C ASP A 58 -7.51 2.11 -4.79
N PRO A 59 -6.68 1.13 -5.24
CA PRO A 59 -5.99 1.22 -6.52
C PRO A 59 -6.91 1.20 -7.76
N THR A 60 -8.20 0.91 -7.58
CA THR A 60 -9.20 0.93 -8.66
C THR A 60 -9.97 2.25 -8.77
N ASP A 61 -9.83 3.14 -7.78
CA ASP A 61 -10.44 4.48 -7.74
C ASP A 61 -9.37 5.54 -7.44
N PRO A 62 -8.48 5.85 -8.42
CA PRO A 62 -7.38 6.80 -8.22
C PRO A 62 -7.87 8.24 -8.18
N VAL A 63 -7.09 9.11 -7.53
CA VAL A 63 -7.33 10.55 -7.42
C VAL A 63 -6.31 11.35 -8.21
N ASP A 64 -6.73 12.50 -8.72
CA ASP A 64 -5.90 13.45 -9.47
C ASP A 64 -5.61 14.70 -8.62
N PRO A 65 -4.40 14.85 -8.04
CA PRO A 65 -3.97 16.06 -7.35
C PRO A 65 -3.83 17.24 -8.32
N VAL A 66 -4.22 18.45 -7.89
CA VAL A 66 -4.11 19.70 -8.69
C VAL A 66 -2.66 20.09 -8.96
N ASP A 67 -1.75 19.77 -8.04
CA ASP A 67 -0.34 20.17 -8.10
C ASP A 67 0.58 19.00 -7.68
N PRO A 68 0.63 17.91 -8.47
CA PRO A 68 1.38 16.72 -8.11
C PRO A 68 2.89 17.02 -8.09
N PRO A 69 3.70 16.24 -7.33
CA PRO A 69 5.15 16.23 -7.53
C PRO A 69 5.50 15.84 -8.98
N GLY A 70 6.80 15.77 -9.29
CA GLY A 70 7.22 15.10 -10.52
C GLY A 70 6.74 13.64 -10.59
N PRO A 71 6.91 12.96 -11.73
CA PRO A 71 6.49 11.56 -11.87
C PRO A 71 7.09 10.68 -10.77
N GLY A 72 6.33 9.65 -10.37
CA GLY A 72 6.81 8.61 -9.47
C GLY A 72 8.05 7.89 -9.99
N THR A 73 8.72 7.11 -9.13
CA THR A 73 10.03 6.51 -9.45
C THR A 73 9.94 5.37 -10.47
N GLY A 74 8.75 4.81 -10.69
CA GLY A 74 8.53 3.61 -11.49
C GLY A 74 9.11 2.33 -10.86
N GLY A 75 8.97 1.23 -11.59
CA GLY A 75 9.43 -0.09 -11.18
C GLY A 75 8.48 -0.84 -10.24
N ALA A 76 8.68 -2.15 -10.10
CA ALA A 76 7.84 -3.01 -9.25
C ALA A 76 7.92 -2.70 -7.73
N LEU A 77 8.86 -1.84 -7.30
CA LEU A 77 8.86 -1.20 -5.98
C LEU A 77 9.07 0.30 -6.19
N SER A 78 8.03 1.10 -6.00
CA SER A 78 7.98 2.51 -6.39
C SER A 78 7.59 3.45 -5.25
N ILE A 79 8.08 4.69 -5.30
CA ILE A 79 7.35 5.83 -4.71
C ILE A 79 6.49 6.39 -5.83
N ASP A 80 5.18 6.30 -5.69
CA ASP A 80 4.23 6.72 -6.72
C ASP A 80 3.88 8.21 -6.62
N TYR A 81 3.70 8.68 -5.39
CA TYR A 81 3.27 10.04 -5.06
C TYR A 81 3.91 10.52 -3.76
N GLY A 82 4.07 11.84 -3.62
CA GLY A 82 4.49 12.50 -2.37
C GLY A 82 4.14 13.98 -2.38
N SER A 83 3.35 14.43 -1.40
CA SER A 83 2.76 15.77 -1.34
C SER A 83 3.74 16.93 -1.42
N LYS A 84 3.27 18.07 -1.92
CA LYS A 84 3.95 19.36 -1.82
C LYS A 84 3.48 20.13 -0.59
N PHE A 85 4.26 20.11 0.48
CA PHE A 85 3.91 20.79 1.74
C PHE A 85 3.93 22.32 1.58
N LYS A 86 2.74 22.95 1.58
CA LYS A 86 2.53 24.39 1.33
C LYS A 86 2.13 25.12 2.60
N PHE A 87 2.98 26.03 3.10
CA PHE A 87 2.74 26.79 4.34
C PHE A 87 2.01 28.14 4.15
N GLY A 88 1.53 28.42 2.94
CA GLY A 88 0.80 29.64 2.58
C GLY A 88 1.64 30.93 2.63
N VAL A 89 0.95 32.08 2.56
CA VAL A 89 1.57 33.41 2.67
C VAL A 89 1.50 33.89 4.11
N GLN A 90 2.64 34.20 4.71
CA GLN A 90 2.77 34.53 6.13
C GLN A 90 3.33 35.93 6.35
N LYS A 91 2.86 36.62 7.39
CA LYS A 91 3.46 37.90 7.82
C LYS A 91 4.74 37.65 8.60
N ILE A 92 5.76 38.46 8.37
CA ILE A 92 7.02 38.43 9.13
C ILE A 92 6.73 38.65 10.63
N SER A 93 7.33 37.82 11.48
CA SER A 93 7.26 37.94 12.93
C SER A 93 8.66 37.93 13.55
N THR A 94 8.82 38.74 14.60
CA THR A 94 10.00 38.78 15.49
C THR A 94 9.90 37.78 16.65
N ALA A 95 8.74 37.15 16.84
CA ALA A 95 8.53 36.06 17.78
C ALA A 95 8.68 34.69 17.07
N ASP A 96 8.93 33.65 17.85
CA ASP A 96 8.87 32.27 17.36
C ASP A 96 7.46 31.96 16.83
N LYS A 97 7.39 31.26 15.69
CA LYS A 97 6.14 30.87 15.05
C LYS A 97 6.20 29.45 14.52
N VAL A 98 5.07 28.76 14.61
CA VAL A 98 4.80 27.51 13.90
C VAL A 98 3.80 27.82 12.79
N TYR A 99 4.10 27.36 11.59
CA TYR A 99 3.20 27.39 10.43
C TYR A 99 2.84 25.97 10.05
N TYR A 100 1.64 25.78 9.51
CA TYR A 100 1.14 24.45 9.15
C TYR A 100 1.00 24.31 7.65
N ALA A 101 1.25 23.10 7.12
CA ALA A 101 1.01 22.83 5.71
C ALA A 101 -0.50 22.75 5.44
N ALA A 102 -0.92 23.21 4.28
CA ALA A 102 -2.24 22.93 3.75
C ALA A 102 -2.36 21.43 3.35
N PRO A 103 -3.57 20.84 3.39
CA PRO A 103 -3.87 19.58 2.74
C PRO A 103 -3.60 19.65 1.23
N ASP A 104 -3.48 18.49 0.57
CA ASP A 104 -3.49 18.46 -0.90
C ASP A 104 -4.91 18.72 -1.41
N GLU A 105 -4.99 19.37 -2.56
CA GLU A 105 -6.24 19.69 -3.27
C GLU A 105 -6.31 18.82 -4.53
N MET A 106 -7.45 18.17 -4.73
CA MET A 106 -7.73 17.29 -5.86
C MET A 106 -8.53 18.03 -6.94
N THR A 107 -8.48 17.55 -8.19
CA THR A 107 -9.12 18.24 -9.34
C THR A 107 -10.65 18.29 -9.26
N ASP A 108 -11.28 17.43 -8.45
CA ASP A 108 -12.71 17.47 -8.11
C ASP A 108 -13.06 18.55 -7.05
N GLY A 109 -12.05 19.24 -6.49
CA GLY A 109 -12.19 20.22 -5.42
C GLY A 109 -12.22 19.63 -4.02
N SER A 110 -12.08 18.30 -3.87
CA SER A 110 -11.87 17.67 -2.57
C SER A 110 -10.48 17.97 -2.03
N LYS A 111 -10.32 17.85 -0.71
CA LYS A 111 -9.04 18.04 -0.03
C LYS A 111 -8.72 16.82 0.80
N LYS A 112 -7.45 16.46 0.83
CA LYS A 112 -6.98 15.21 1.41
C LYS A 112 -5.75 15.43 2.28
N PRO A 113 -5.57 14.65 3.36
CA PRO A 113 -4.38 14.75 4.20
C PRO A 113 -3.13 14.53 3.36
N THR A 114 -2.10 15.35 3.57
CA THR A 114 -0.81 15.18 2.88
C THR A 114 -0.20 13.82 3.18
N TYR A 115 0.41 13.19 2.17
CA TYR A 115 0.79 11.79 2.17
C TYR A 115 1.95 11.45 1.20
N VAL A 116 2.41 10.21 1.30
CA VAL A 116 3.31 9.55 0.35
C VAL A 116 2.71 8.20 0.01
N GLN A 117 2.78 7.80 -1.26
CA GLN A 117 2.35 6.49 -1.72
C GLN A 117 3.56 5.66 -2.14
N VAL A 118 3.62 4.42 -1.66
CA VAL A 118 4.58 3.39 -2.06
C VAL A 118 3.81 2.18 -2.57
N THR A 119 4.20 1.60 -3.70
CA THR A 119 3.65 0.31 -4.16
C THR A 119 4.75 -0.74 -4.26
N ASP A 120 4.48 -1.95 -3.76
CA ASP A 120 5.31 -3.13 -3.95
C ASP A 120 4.55 -4.24 -4.71
N LYS A 121 4.78 -4.33 -6.02
CA LYS A 121 4.27 -5.35 -6.94
C LYS A 121 5.27 -6.50 -7.18
N ARG A 122 6.40 -6.57 -6.46
CA ARG A 122 7.49 -7.54 -6.75
C ARG A 122 7.08 -9.01 -6.57
N GLY A 123 6.03 -9.29 -5.80
CA GLY A 123 5.57 -10.65 -5.50
C GLY A 123 6.47 -11.45 -4.55
N THR A 124 7.59 -10.88 -4.08
CA THR A 124 8.60 -11.59 -3.27
C THR A 124 8.40 -11.48 -1.76
N LEU A 125 7.53 -10.57 -1.29
CA LEU A 125 7.36 -10.24 0.14
C LEU A 125 8.67 -9.82 0.86
N ALA A 126 9.70 -9.40 0.15
CA ALA A 126 11.01 -9.06 0.71
C ALA A 126 10.99 -7.84 1.67
N GLY A 127 9.92 -7.05 1.67
CA GLY A 127 9.81 -5.83 2.45
C GLY A 127 10.61 -4.66 1.89
N TRP A 128 10.49 -3.50 2.52
CA TRP A 128 11.11 -2.24 2.13
C TRP A 128 11.11 -1.26 3.30
N LYS A 129 11.90 -0.19 3.20
CA LYS A 129 11.82 0.94 4.14
C LYS A 129 11.79 2.27 3.40
N LEU A 130 10.97 3.18 3.91
CA LEU A 130 10.82 4.54 3.41
C LEU A 130 11.38 5.50 4.46
N SER A 131 12.25 6.40 4.05
CA SER A 131 12.84 7.43 4.93
C SER A 131 12.76 8.81 4.29
N LEU A 132 12.80 9.86 5.12
CA LEU A 132 12.69 11.26 4.74
C LEU A 132 13.92 12.05 5.19
N SER A 133 14.48 12.89 4.34
CA SER A 133 15.46 13.92 4.72
C SER A 133 15.18 15.28 4.09
N GLN A 134 15.76 16.31 4.69
CA GLN A 134 15.82 17.67 4.18
C GLN A 134 17.30 18.03 3.97
N PRO A 135 17.87 17.90 2.75
CA PRO A 135 19.31 18.11 2.55
C PRO A 135 19.80 19.55 2.78
N GLU A 136 18.91 20.54 2.64
CA GLU A 136 19.28 21.97 2.73
C GLU A 136 18.23 22.77 3.53
N GLN A 137 18.64 23.88 4.15
CA GLN A 137 17.68 24.79 4.79
C GLN A 137 16.74 25.43 3.76
N PHE A 138 15.55 25.85 4.20
CA PHE A 138 14.69 26.74 3.44
C PHE A 138 15.47 27.97 3.00
N LYS A 139 15.55 28.23 1.70
CA LYS A 139 16.26 29.37 1.13
C LYS A 139 15.43 30.08 0.08
N THR A 140 15.71 31.36 -0.11
CA THR A 140 15.15 32.12 -1.23
C THR A 140 15.81 31.71 -2.55
N ALA A 141 15.25 32.16 -3.68
CA ALA A 141 15.91 32.04 -4.98
C ALA A 141 17.29 32.75 -5.06
N SER A 142 17.59 33.67 -4.13
CA SER A 142 18.89 34.33 -4.01
C SER A 142 19.85 33.63 -3.03
N GLY A 143 19.45 32.50 -2.43
CA GLY A 143 20.25 31.72 -1.49
C GLY A 143 20.22 32.23 -0.03
N GLU A 144 19.33 33.15 0.33
CA GLU A 144 19.21 33.61 1.72
C GLU A 144 18.45 32.55 2.54
N GLU A 145 19.08 31.98 3.57
CA GLU A 145 18.48 30.92 4.40
C GLU A 145 17.54 31.44 5.48
N LEU A 146 16.52 30.64 5.80
CA LEU A 146 15.64 30.79 6.95
C LEU A 146 16.26 30.07 8.16
N VAL A 147 17.33 30.66 8.71
CA VAL A 147 18.22 30.01 9.67
C VAL A 147 17.49 29.51 10.91
N GLY A 148 17.66 28.22 11.20
CA GLY A 148 17.04 27.54 12.34
C GLY A 148 15.58 27.17 12.14
N ALA A 149 15.02 27.29 10.94
CA ALA A 149 13.73 26.68 10.64
C ALA A 149 13.82 25.14 10.65
N GLN A 150 12.76 24.50 11.14
CA GLN A 150 12.69 23.05 11.34
C GLN A 150 11.32 22.52 10.89
N LEU A 151 11.32 21.43 10.13
CA LEU A 151 10.11 20.69 9.78
C LEU A 151 9.88 19.57 10.80
N ALA A 152 8.64 19.47 11.28
CA ALA A 152 8.14 18.35 12.03
C ALA A 152 6.89 17.79 11.33
N PHE A 153 6.84 16.49 11.17
CA PHE A 153 5.68 15.73 10.75
C PHE A 153 5.17 15.00 11.97
N THR A 154 3.86 14.99 12.17
CA THR A 154 3.17 14.36 13.29
C THR A 154 1.93 13.64 12.75
N LYS A 155 1.31 12.77 13.56
CA LYS A 155 0.12 11.98 13.15
C LYS A 155 0.36 11.12 11.91
N GLY A 156 1.60 10.75 11.64
CA GLY A 156 1.99 9.84 10.57
C GLY A 156 1.39 8.44 10.78
N GLN A 157 0.71 7.91 9.78
CA GLN A 157 0.08 6.60 9.84
C GLN A 157 0.03 5.94 8.45
N ALA A 158 -0.02 4.61 8.43
CA ALA A 158 -0.11 3.84 7.21
C ALA A 158 -1.56 3.42 6.95
N ALA A 159 -2.01 3.49 5.69
CA ALA A 159 -3.30 3.02 5.22
C ALA A 159 -3.12 2.19 3.94
N SER A 160 -3.94 1.15 3.78
CA SER A 160 -4.02 0.30 2.59
C SER A 160 -5.34 -0.47 2.60
N LEU A 161 -5.82 -0.93 1.43
CA LEU A 161 -6.84 -1.97 1.33
C LEU A 161 -6.28 -3.40 1.45
N VAL A 162 -4.95 -3.55 1.49
CA VAL A 162 -4.29 -4.84 1.71
C VAL A 162 -4.61 -5.38 3.11
N ASP A 163 -4.78 -6.70 3.23
CA ASP A 163 -5.01 -7.41 4.49
C ASP A 163 -4.04 -6.94 5.59
N ALA A 164 -4.60 -6.53 6.73
CA ALA A 164 -3.88 -5.93 7.84
C ALA A 164 -2.70 -6.77 8.37
N LYS A 165 -2.66 -8.08 8.12
CA LYS A 165 -1.49 -8.93 8.46
C LYS A 165 -0.21 -8.53 7.72
N TYR A 166 -0.34 -7.86 6.57
CA TYR A 166 0.78 -7.35 5.77
C TYR A 166 1.17 -5.90 6.10
N THR A 167 0.58 -5.29 7.14
CA THR A 167 0.89 -3.92 7.56
C THR A 167 2.39 -3.75 7.86
N PRO A 168 3.05 -2.68 7.36
CA PRO A 168 4.42 -2.37 7.72
C PRO A 168 4.65 -2.37 9.24
N THR A 169 5.67 -3.10 9.69
CA THR A 169 5.98 -3.31 11.10
C THR A 169 6.37 -2.07 11.90
N THR A 170 6.83 -1.02 11.24
CA THR A 170 7.09 0.26 11.90
C THR A 170 6.50 1.35 11.04
N VAL A 171 5.69 2.20 11.68
CA VAL A 171 5.11 3.41 11.09
C VAL A 171 5.32 4.48 12.14
N ASN A 172 6.25 5.39 11.90
CA ASN A 172 6.55 6.44 12.87
C ASN A 172 5.46 7.52 12.79
N ALA A 173 4.85 7.85 13.93
CA ALA A 173 3.86 8.92 14.02
C ALA A 173 4.49 10.30 13.88
N ASP A 174 5.73 10.46 14.36
CA ASP A 174 6.43 11.73 14.42
C ASP A 174 7.80 11.65 13.75
N LEU A 175 8.12 12.63 12.90
CA LEU A 175 9.41 12.79 12.22
C LEU A 175 9.87 14.24 12.38
N ILE A 176 11.05 14.48 12.95
CA ILE A 176 11.63 15.82 13.07
C ILE A 176 12.86 15.91 12.16
N LEU A 177 12.77 16.72 11.11
CA LEU A 177 13.87 16.89 10.16
C LEU A 177 14.83 17.98 10.64
N THR A 178 16.12 17.64 10.65
CA THR A 178 17.19 18.63 10.79
C THR A 178 17.81 18.86 9.41
N PRO A 179 17.83 20.10 8.89
CA PRO A 179 18.41 20.40 7.58
C PRO A 179 19.88 19.96 7.50
N GLY A 180 20.24 19.22 6.44
CA GLY A 180 21.58 18.65 6.25
C GLY A 180 21.90 17.40 7.08
N ALA A 181 20.97 16.91 7.90
CA ALA A 181 21.13 15.66 8.64
C ALA A 181 20.71 14.43 7.82
N SER A 182 21.04 13.24 8.34
CA SER A 182 20.71 11.95 7.73
C SER A 182 19.20 11.67 7.64
N ASN A 183 18.85 10.69 6.81
CA ASN A 183 17.48 10.20 6.63
C ASN A 183 16.83 9.78 7.97
N THR A 184 15.61 10.27 8.21
CA THR A 184 14.74 9.85 9.31
C THR A 184 13.79 8.76 8.80
N LEU A 185 13.75 7.61 9.46
CA LEU A 185 12.89 6.49 9.08
C LEU A 185 11.42 6.87 9.22
N ALA A 186 10.62 6.71 8.16
CA ALA A 186 9.18 6.95 8.18
C ALA A 186 8.40 5.64 8.33
N ILE A 187 8.66 4.67 7.45
CA ILE A 187 8.06 3.34 7.48
C ILE A 187 9.14 2.25 7.33
N ASN A 188 9.00 1.15 8.08
CA ASN A 188 9.72 -0.09 7.86
C ASN A 188 8.75 -1.28 7.70
N ALA A 189 8.66 -1.80 6.50
CA ALA A 189 7.99 -3.05 6.19
C ALA A 189 9.03 -4.17 6.12
N LYS A 190 9.15 -4.99 7.18
CA LYS A 190 10.02 -6.17 7.14
C LYS A 190 9.54 -7.22 6.13
N GLU A 191 10.35 -8.26 5.93
CA GLU A 191 9.97 -9.46 5.18
C GLU A 191 8.61 -10.02 5.65
N GLY A 192 7.74 -10.33 4.68
CA GLY A 192 6.35 -10.73 4.92
C GLY A 192 5.35 -9.57 5.10
N THR A 193 5.77 -8.30 4.94
CA THR A 193 4.90 -7.11 5.05
C THR A 193 5.16 -6.11 3.92
N GLY A 194 4.28 -5.11 3.75
CA GLY A 194 4.45 -4.01 2.81
C GLY A 194 4.10 -4.29 1.34
N VAL A 195 3.54 -5.47 1.02
CA VAL A 195 3.10 -5.81 -0.34
C VAL A 195 1.89 -4.97 -0.78
N GLY A 196 1.79 -4.65 -2.07
CA GLY A 196 0.71 -3.81 -2.61
C GLY A 196 0.94 -2.32 -2.35
N THR A 197 -0.12 -1.53 -2.49
CA THR A 197 -0.07 -0.07 -2.34
C THR A 197 -0.30 0.35 -0.89
N TRP A 198 0.62 1.15 -0.36
CA TRP A 198 0.60 1.71 0.99
C TRP A 198 0.70 3.23 0.95
N VAL A 199 -0.21 3.89 1.64
CA VAL A 199 -0.21 5.33 1.86
C VAL A 199 0.33 5.63 3.25
N TYR A 200 1.36 6.45 3.35
CA TYR A 200 1.80 7.09 4.59
C TYR A 200 1.24 8.51 4.64
N ARG A 201 0.19 8.73 5.45
CA ARG A 201 -0.55 10.00 5.56
C ARG A 201 -0.32 10.69 6.90
N PHE A 202 -0.42 12.02 6.91
CA PHE A 202 -0.28 12.86 8.10
C PHE A 202 -1.66 13.33 8.58
N GLY A 203 -2.22 12.67 9.60
CA GLY A 203 -3.64 12.79 9.97
C GLY A 203 -4.54 11.89 9.12
N ALA A 204 -5.74 11.55 9.59
CA ALA A 204 -6.63 10.60 8.91
C ALA A 204 -7.52 11.23 7.82
N ASN A 205 -7.61 12.56 7.78
CA ASN A 205 -8.53 13.35 6.95
C ASN A 205 -8.08 14.83 6.90
N GLU A 206 -8.79 15.69 6.15
CA GLU A 206 -8.51 17.14 6.09
C GLU A 206 -8.43 17.79 7.50
N GLU A 207 -9.31 17.43 8.44
CA GLU A 207 -9.35 18.06 9.78
C GLU A 207 -8.09 17.75 10.59
N GLU A 208 -7.66 16.49 10.61
CA GLU A 208 -6.48 16.07 11.35
C GLU A 208 -5.16 16.53 10.71
N ASN A 209 -5.16 16.87 9.42
CA ASN A 209 -3.96 17.34 8.71
C ASN A 209 -3.55 18.77 9.09
N LYS A 210 -4.49 19.60 9.57
CA LYS A 210 -4.33 21.05 9.80
C LYS A 210 -3.16 21.48 10.69
N ASP A 211 -2.69 20.58 11.55
CA ASP A 211 -1.57 20.75 12.47
C ASP A 211 -0.54 19.62 12.33
N ALA A 212 -0.73 18.68 11.39
CA ALA A 212 0.07 17.47 11.27
C ALA A 212 1.49 17.75 10.73
N VAL A 213 1.61 18.62 9.73
CA VAL A 213 2.91 19.02 9.16
C VAL A 213 3.23 20.46 9.53
N GLN A 214 4.32 20.65 10.26
CA GLN A 214 4.66 21.88 10.97
C GLN A 214 6.01 22.43 10.52
N LEU A 215 6.08 23.73 10.27
CA LEU A 215 7.31 24.48 10.04
C LEU A 215 7.51 25.45 11.21
N SER A 216 8.40 25.10 12.13
CA SER A 216 8.82 25.97 13.22
C SER A 216 9.89 26.94 12.71
N VAL A 217 9.70 28.24 12.94
CA VAL A 217 10.60 29.31 12.52
C VAL A 217 10.93 30.23 13.71
N PRO A 218 12.21 30.31 14.12
CA PRO A 218 12.61 31.17 15.22
C PRO A 218 12.37 32.67 14.95
N GLY A 219 11.94 33.40 15.96
CA GLY A 219 11.79 34.85 15.95
C GLY A 219 13.10 35.56 15.64
N LYS A 220 14.21 35.02 16.19
CA LYS A 220 15.59 35.46 15.91
C LYS A 220 16.07 35.22 14.48
N SER A 221 15.39 34.39 13.67
CA SER A 221 15.73 34.26 12.25
C SER A 221 15.40 35.56 11.54
N VAL A 222 16.35 36.08 10.78
CA VAL A 222 16.08 37.11 9.77
C VAL A 222 15.12 36.52 8.74
N LYS A 223 14.12 37.30 8.34
CA LYS A 223 13.08 36.92 7.38
C LYS A 223 12.97 38.03 6.35
N LEU A 224 13.11 37.70 5.08
CA LEU A 224 12.89 38.64 3.98
C LEU A 224 11.46 38.49 3.46
N ALA A 225 10.91 39.55 2.87
CA ALA A 225 9.62 39.51 2.19
C ALA A 225 9.77 38.83 0.80
N LYS A 226 10.18 37.56 0.82
CA LYS A 226 10.49 36.70 -0.34
C LYS A 226 9.90 35.30 -0.09
N GLN A 227 9.70 34.54 -1.16
CA GLN A 227 9.42 33.11 -1.04
C GLN A 227 10.69 32.36 -0.60
N TYR A 228 10.51 31.39 0.29
CA TYR A 228 11.52 30.42 0.70
C TYR A 228 11.06 29.02 0.29
N SER A 229 11.99 28.15 -0.11
CA SER A 229 11.73 26.75 -0.40
C SER A 229 12.91 25.87 0.03
N THR A 230 12.63 24.58 0.23
CA THR A 230 13.64 23.53 0.43
C THR A 230 13.29 22.31 -0.43
N LYS A 231 14.23 21.40 -0.60
CA LYS A 231 14.00 20.07 -1.15
C LYS A 231 13.79 19.07 0.00
N LEU A 232 12.73 18.28 -0.08
CA LEU A 232 12.60 17.05 0.68
C LEU A 232 12.99 15.87 -0.21
N VAL A 233 13.61 14.85 0.40
CA VAL A 233 14.03 13.63 -0.28
C VAL A 233 13.41 12.45 0.43
N TRP A 234 12.48 11.79 -0.26
CA TRP A 234 11.98 10.48 0.10
C TRP A 234 12.92 9.42 -0.49
N SER A 235 13.40 8.53 0.37
CA SER A 235 14.34 7.45 0.04
C SER A 235 13.65 6.12 0.29
N LEU A 236 13.36 5.39 -0.77
CA LEU A 236 12.82 4.03 -0.73
C LEU A 236 13.95 3.03 -0.94
N GLU A 237 14.16 2.15 0.03
CA GLU A 237 15.17 1.10 -0.01
C GLU A 237 14.49 -0.27 0.02
N ASN A 238 14.93 -1.16 -0.89
CA ASN A 238 14.41 -2.52 -1.06
C ASN A 238 14.82 -3.51 0.05
N THR A 239 15.61 -3.05 1.02
CA THR A 239 16.16 -3.82 2.14
C THR A 239 15.67 -3.18 3.43
N PRO A 240 14.71 -3.79 4.14
CA PRO A 240 14.18 -3.25 5.39
C PRO A 240 15.18 -3.37 6.55
N ASN A 241 14.88 -2.70 7.66
CA ASN A 241 15.50 -2.98 8.94
C ASN A 241 14.89 -4.26 9.55
N ASN A 242 15.72 -5.06 10.24
CA ASN A 242 15.32 -6.27 10.97
C ASN A 242 14.48 -5.96 12.21
#